data_AF-A0A2P8VRS3-F1
#
_entry.id   AF-A0A2P8VRS3-F1
#
_cell.length_a   1.000
_cell.length_b   1.000
_cell.length_c   1.000
_cell.angle_alpha   90.00
_cell.angle_beta   90.00
_cell.angle_gamma   90.00
#
_symmetry.space_group_name_H-M   'P 1'
#
loop_
_entity.id
_entity.type
_entity.pdbx_description
1 polymer ?
#
loop_
_entity_poly.entity_id
_entity_poly.type
_entity_poly.pdbx_seq_one_letter_code
_entity_poly.pdbx_strand_id
1 'polypeptide(L)'
;MYNEEETMRLLALKKRLMEESNTIGWLCTVHRNRVHYENNPEASKKIQEQLNQATNLISLAYIWALLDEQGFNEHNKWIKKSQRLELKAWKHIRHTGAHAPSGRARNYYKEFNEFMESPDQGISGLKQNCKYTGDSIDLVDGMNYRFFNFVQNLIQTAIGHCANNNKPSDD
;
A
#
# COMPACT_ATOMS: atom_id res chain seq x y z
N MET A 1 -2.99 20.12 -23.98
CA MET A 1 -4.32 20.26 -23.39
C MET A 1 -4.25 19.70 -21.98
N TYR A 2 -4.37 20.58 -21.00
CA TYR A 2 -4.47 20.25 -19.57
C TYR A 2 -5.67 19.33 -19.34
N ASN A 3 -5.49 18.24 -18.59
CA ASN A 3 -6.60 17.35 -18.24
C ASN A 3 -7.22 17.80 -16.91
N GLU A 4 -8.11 18.79 -17.01
CA GLU A 4 -8.71 19.48 -15.86
C GLU A 4 -9.50 18.53 -14.95
N GLU A 5 -10.35 17.69 -15.53
CA GLU A 5 -11.19 16.74 -14.79
C GLU A 5 -10.33 15.76 -13.98
N GLU A 6 -9.31 15.16 -14.61
CA GLU A 6 -8.41 14.23 -13.95
C GLU A 6 -7.59 14.92 -12.85
N THR A 7 -7.12 16.14 -13.11
CA THR A 7 -6.36 16.92 -12.11
C THR A 7 -7.23 17.23 -10.89
N MET A 8 -8.48 17.64 -11.09
CA MET A 8 -9.42 17.91 -10.01
C MET A 8 -9.75 16.65 -9.19
N ARG A 9 -9.91 15.49 -9.86
CA ARG A 9 -10.09 14.19 -9.19
C ARG A 9 -8.90 13.83 -8.31
N LEU A 10 -7.68 13.98 -8.82
CA LEU A 10 -6.46 13.72 -8.06
C LEU A 10 -6.28 14.70 -6.89
N LEU A 11 -6.66 15.97 -7.06
CA LEU A 11 -6.67 16.97 -5.98
C LEU A 11 -7.69 16.63 -4.89
N ALA A 12 -8.89 16.16 -5.26
CA ALA A 12 -9.90 15.69 -4.31
C ALA A 12 -9.39 14.48 -3.51
N LEU A 13 -8.78 13.51 -4.19
CA LEU A 13 -8.14 12.36 -3.55
C LEU A 13 -7.02 12.78 -2.59
N LYS A 14 -6.15 13.71 -3.00
CA LYS A 14 -5.09 14.24 -2.13
C LYS A 14 -5.67 14.87 -0.86
N LYS A 15 -6.72 15.69 -1.00
CA LYS A 15 -7.41 16.30 0.14
C LYS A 15 -7.97 15.22 1.07
N ARG A 16 -8.65 14.21 0.51
CA ARG A 16 -9.21 13.09 1.28
C ARG A 16 -8.14 12.35 2.08
N LEU A 17 -6.99 12.04 1.46
CA LEU A 17 -5.88 11.39 2.16
C LEU A 17 -5.28 12.28 3.27
N MET A 18 -5.23 13.59 3.08
CA MET A 18 -4.79 14.51 4.14
C MET A 18 -5.73 14.49 5.34
N GLU A 19 -7.05 14.50 5.11
CA GLU A 19 -8.07 14.40 6.16
C GLU A 19 -7.99 13.08 6.92
N GLU A 20 -7.70 11.98 6.22
CA GLU A 20 -7.60 10.63 6.78
C GLU A 20 -6.23 10.33 7.44
N SER A 21 -5.27 11.24 7.38
CA SER A 21 -3.92 11.03 7.91
C SER A 21 -3.93 10.68 9.41
N ASN A 22 -4.79 11.33 10.20
CA ASN A 22 -4.91 11.05 11.63
C ASN A 22 -5.55 9.69 11.90
N THR A 23 -6.60 9.34 11.15
CA THR A 23 -7.25 8.02 11.23
C THR A 23 -6.26 6.91 10.94
N ILE A 24 -5.46 7.06 9.88
CA ILE A 24 -4.46 6.08 9.48
C ILE A 24 -3.34 6.00 10.53
N GLY A 25 -2.82 7.15 11.00
CA GLY A 25 -1.83 7.18 12.08
C GLY A 25 -2.33 6.51 13.37
N TRP A 26 -3.60 6.70 13.71
CA TRP A 26 -4.24 6.01 14.84
C TRP A 26 -4.36 4.50 14.60
N LEU A 27 -4.82 4.05 13.42
CA LEU A 27 -4.88 2.62 13.08
C LEU A 27 -3.49 1.95 13.16
N CYS A 28 -2.43 2.66 12.78
CA CYS A 28 -1.05 2.17 12.89
C CYS A 28 -0.56 1.99 14.33
N THR A 29 -1.18 2.64 15.31
CA THR A 29 -0.62 2.75 16.68
C THR A 29 -1.54 2.20 17.76
N VAL A 30 -2.84 2.11 17.52
CA VAL A 30 -3.85 1.76 18.54
C VAL A 30 -3.59 0.42 19.22
N HIS A 31 -3.07 -0.56 18.47
CA HIS A 31 -2.81 -1.93 18.93
C HIS A 31 -1.34 -2.22 19.27
N ARG A 32 -0.46 -1.22 19.19
CA ARG A 32 0.96 -1.39 19.44
C ARG A 32 1.21 -1.71 20.92
N ASN A 33 2.00 -2.77 21.17
CA ASN A 33 2.38 -3.22 22.52
C ASN A 33 1.17 -3.47 23.45
N ARG A 34 0.00 -3.84 22.90
CA ARG A 34 -1.21 -4.11 23.69
C ARG A 34 -1.24 -5.49 24.30
N VAL A 35 -0.51 -6.45 23.74
CA VAL A 35 -0.51 -7.83 24.20
C VAL A 35 0.59 -8.02 25.24
N HIS A 36 0.18 -8.27 26.48
CA HIS A 36 1.12 -8.50 27.58
C HIS A 36 0.60 -9.60 28.51
N TYR A 37 1.27 -10.75 28.47
CA TYR A 37 1.09 -11.85 29.42
C TYR A 37 2.30 -11.87 30.36
N GLU A 38 2.10 -11.48 31.62
CA GLU A 38 3.16 -11.29 32.62
C GLU A 38 4.10 -12.51 32.74
N ASN A 39 3.55 -13.72 32.69
CA ASN A 39 4.29 -14.97 32.85
C ASN A 39 4.61 -15.68 31.52
N ASN A 40 4.35 -15.05 30.37
CA ASN A 40 4.63 -15.65 29.07
C ASN A 40 5.06 -14.61 28.01
N PRO A 41 6.34 -14.18 28.04
CA PRO A 41 6.88 -13.21 27.08
C PRO A 41 6.84 -13.71 25.63
N GLU A 42 7.05 -15.02 25.41
CA GLU A 42 7.03 -15.62 24.07
C GLU A 42 5.63 -15.57 23.44
N ALA A 43 4.59 -15.95 24.22
CA ALA A 43 3.21 -15.84 23.77
C ALA A 43 2.81 -14.37 23.53
N SER A 44 3.27 -13.45 24.39
CA SER A 44 3.04 -12.02 24.21
C SER A 44 3.58 -11.53 22.87
N LYS A 45 4.83 -11.87 22.56
CA LYS A 45 5.48 -11.51 21.29
C LYS A 45 4.74 -12.10 20.10
N LYS A 46 4.45 -13.40 20.12
CA LYS A 46 3.78 -14.11 19.01
C LYS A 46 2.40 -13.53 18.71
N ILE A 47 1.58 -13.29 19.73
CA ILE A 47 0.23 -12.76 19.56
C ILE A 47 0.30 -11.27 19.15
N GLN A 48 1.26 -10.49 19.67
CA GLN A 48 1.47 -9.11 19.22
C GLN A 48 1.85 -9.06 17.74
N GLU A 49 2.71 -9.95 17.26
CA GLU A 49 3.09 -10.04 15.84
C GLU A 49 1.87 -10.35 14.95
N GLN A 50 1.00 -11.28 15.37
CA GLN A 50 -0.25 -11.58 14.66
C GLN A 50 -1.21 -10.38 14.64
N LEU A 51 -1.33 -9.67 15.76
CA LEU A 51 -2.16 -8.47 15.87
C LEU A 51 -1.64 -7.33 14.98
N ASN A 52 -0.31 -7.15 14.92
CA ASN A 52 0.32 -6.18 14.02
C ASN A 52 0.04 -6.53 12.55
N GLN A 53 0.16 -7.81 12.18
CA GLN A 53 -0.13 -8.26 10.81
C GLN A 53 -1.59 -8.03 10.42
N ALA A 54 -2.54 -8.36 11.30
CA ALA A 54 -3.96 -8.09 11.07
C ALA A 54 -4.25 -6.59 10.92
N THR A 55 -3.66 -5.77 11.79
CA THR A 55 -3.81 -4.30 11.77
C THR A 55 -3.25 -3.69 10.48
N ASN A 56 -2.09 -4.19 10.02
CA ASN A 56 -1.52 -3.81 8.73
C ASN A 56 -2.52 -4.08 7.60
N LEU A 57 -3.06 -5.30 7.51
CA LEU A 57 -3.98 -5.70 6.43
C LEU A 57 -5.28 -4.89 6.44
N ILE A 58 -5.88 -4.64 7.60
CA ILE A 58 -7.07 -3.79 7.74
C ILE A 58 -6.79 -2.38 7.24
N SER A 59 -5.65 -1.81 7.64
CA SER A 59 -5.24 -0.47 7.22
C SER A 59 -4.97 -0.40 5.71
N LEU A 60 -4.32 -1.42 5.12
CA LEU A 60 -4.12 -1.50 3.68
C LEU A 60 -5.46 -1.56 2.94
N ALA A 61 -6.42 -2.36 3.41
CA ALA A 61 -7.74 -2.43 2.83
C ALA A 61 -8.48 -1.07 2.89
N TYR A 62 -8.35 -0.35 4.00
CA TYR A 62 -8.90 1.00 4.15
C TYR A 62 -8.28 2.00 3.17
N ILE A 63 -6.94 2.02 3.05
CA ILE A 63 -6.23 2.90 2.11
C ILE A 63 -6.67 2.58 0.67
N TRP A 64 -6.77 1.31 0.30
CA TRP A 64 -7.29 0.91 -1.02
C TRP A 64 -8.73 1.38 -1.27
N ALA A 65 -9.59 1.36 -0.25
CA ALA A 65 -10.96 1.87 -0.39
C ALA A 65 -10.99 3.37 -0.73
N LEU A 66 -10.12 4.17 -0.10
CA LEU A 66 -9.98 5.60 -0.43
C LEU A 66 -9.51 5.82 -1.88
N LEU A 67 -8.62 4.95 -2.37
CA LEU A 67 -8.14 5.02 -3.75
C LEU A 67 -9.22 4.62 -4.76
N ASP A 68 -9.93 3.52 -4.47
CA ASP A 68 -10.99 2.99 -5.33
C ASP A 68 -12.16 3.98 -5.44
N GLU A 69 -12.53 4.67 -4.36
CA GLU A 69 -13.56 5.73 -4.35
C GLU A 69 -13.28 6.82 -5.38
N GLN A 70 -12.01 7.20 -5.54
CA GLN A 70 -11.58 8.22 -6.49
C GLN A 70 -11.09 7.61 -7.82
N GLY A 71 -11.22 6.29 -8.01
CA GLY A 71 -10.79 5.56 -9.20
C GLY A 71 -9.28 5.59 -9.46
N PHE A 72 -8.45 5.73 -8.41
CA PHE A 72 -7.00 5.65 -8.50
C PHE A 72 -6.55 4.19 -8.34
N ASN A 73 -5.83 3.65 -9.31
CA ASN A 73 -5.40 2.26 -9.31
C ASN A 73 -4.09 2.07 -10.10
N GLU A 74 -3.60 0.84 -10.19
CA GLU A 74 -2.37 0.46 -10.90
C GLU A 74 -2.36 0.73 -12.41
N HIS A 75 -3.52 1.04 -13.01
CA HIS A 75 -3.60 1.46 -14.41
C HIS A 75 -3.46 2.98 -14.58
N ASN A 76 -3.18 3.71 -13.49
CA ASN A 76 -2.94 5.15 -13.58
C ASN A 76 -1.72 5.44 -14.47
N LYS A 77 -1.97 6.22 -15.52
CA LYS A 77 -1.01 6.50 -16.59
C LYS A 77 0.02 7.54 -16.15
N TRP A 78 -0.28 8.33 -15.14
CA TRP A 78 0.49 9.48 -14.68
C TRP A 78 1.59 9.13 -13.67
N ILE A 79 1.72 7.86 -13.31
CA ILE A 79 2.80 7.34 -12.47
C ILE A 79 3.72 6.43 -13.29
N LYS A 80 4.99 6.35 -12.88
CA LYS A 80 6.05 5.63 -13.60
C LYS A 80 5.82 4.12 -13.62
N LYS A 81 6.45 3.40 -14.54
CA LYS A 81 6.38 1.92 -14.62
C LYS A 81 6.81 1.23 -13.32
N SER A 82 7.93 1.65 -12.72
CA SER A 82 8.42 1.09 -11.46
C SER A 82 7.43 1.33 -10.31
N GLN A 83 6.85 2.52 -10.25
CA GLN A 83 5.79 2.89 -9.30
C GLN A 83 4.53 2.05 -9.47
N ARG A 84 4.08 1.82 -10.71
CA ARG A 84 2.96 0.92 -11.01
C ARG A 84 3.25 -0.50 -10.57
N LEU A 85 4.47 -0.99 -10.82
CA LEU A 85 4.89 -2.32 -10.43
C LEU A 85 4.87 -2.49 -8.90
N GLU A 86 5.38 -1.51 -8.14
CA GLU A 86 5.28 -1.49 -6.68
C GLU A 86 3.82 -1.41 -6.19
N LEU A 87 2.97 -0.59 -6.84
CA LEU A 87 1.55 -0.51 -6.51
C LEU A 87 0.80 -1.83 -6.76
N LYS A 88 1.16 -2.56 -7.81
CA LYS A 88 0.66 -3.93 -8.06
C LYS A 88 1.12 -4.92 -6.98
N ALA A 89 2.37 -4.82 -6.52
CA ALA A 89 2.85 -5.63 -5.41
C ALA A 89 2.03 -5.37 -4.13
N TRP A 90 1.74 -4.10 -3.81
CA TRP A 90 0.84 -3.75 -2.71
C TRP A 90 -0.59 -4.27 -2.89
N LYS A 91 -1.10 -4.31 -4.12
CA LYS A 91 -2.41 -4.89 -4.44
C LYS A 91 -2.43 -6.40 -4.24
N HIS A 92 -1.35 -7.10 -4.61
CA HIS A 92 -1.19 -8.53 -4.32
C HIS A 92 -1.27 -8.80 -2.82
N ILE A 93 -0.54 -8.04 -2.00
CA ILE A 93 -0.56 -8.17 -0.53
C ILE A 93 -1.97 -8.01 0.02
N ARG A 94 -2.69 -6.98 -0.44
CA ARG A 94 -4.09 -6.76 -0.05
C ARG A 94 -4.99 -7.95 -0.44
N HIS A 95 -4.83 -8.52 -1.63
CA HIS A 95 -5.60 -9.69 -2.04
C HIS A 95 -5.25 -10.94 -1.24
N THR A 96 -3.97 -11.17 -0.94
CA THR A 96 -3.53 -12.30 -0.10
C THR A 96 -4.06 -12.17 1.34
N GLY A 97 -4.19 -10.95 1.86
CA GLY A 97 -4.83 -10.71 3.16
C GLY A 97 -6.36 -10.85 3.15
N ALA A 98 -7.02 -10.58 2.02
CA ALA A 98 -8.48 -10.58 1.90
C ALA A 98 -9.07 -11.92 1.41
N HIS A 99 -8.25 -12.78 0.81
CA HIS A 99 -8.70 -14.03 0.19
C HIS A 99 -7.86 -15.21 0.68
N ALA A 100 -8.47 -16.40 0.72
CA ALA A 100 -7.72 -17.64 0.87
C ALA A 100 -6.66 -17.77 -0.26
N PRO A 101 -5.60 -18.59 -0.12
CA PRO A 101 -4.43 -18.67 -1.04
C PRO A 101 -4.69 -19.06 -2.52
N SER A 102 -5.94 -19.00 -2.99
CA SER A 102 -6.37 -19.34 -4.34
C SER A 102 -7.13 -18.21 -5.03
N GLY A 103 -7.30 -18.30 -6.35
CA GLY A 103 -8.10 -17.36 -7.13
C GLY A 103 -7.53 -15.93 -7.12
N ARG A 104 -8.36 -14.96 -6.68
CA ARG A 104 -8.06 -13.50 -6.73
C ARG A 104 -6.78 -13.10 -5.99
N ALA A 105 -6.36 -13.88 -4.99
CA ALA A 105 -5.08 -13.71 -4.31
C ALA A 105 -3.91 -13.72 -5.30
N ARG A 106 -3.95 -14.56 -6.34
CA ARG A 106 -2.85 -14.78 -7.28
C ARG A 106 -2.84 -13.84 -8.50
N ASN A 107 -3.82 -12.95 -8.64
CA ASN A 107 -3.96 -12.10 -9.84
C ASN A 107 -2.75 -11.18 -10.11
N TYR A 108 -2.04 -10.77 -9.06
CA TYR A 108 -0.84 -9.92 -9.16
C TYR A 108 0.42 -10.63 -8.66
N TYR A 109 0.40 -11.96 -8.54
CA TYR A 109 1.53 -12.73 -8.02
C TYR A 109 2.78 -12.56 -8.88
N LYS A 110 2.61 -12.53 -10.21
CA LYS A 110 3.73 -12.35 -11.15
C LYS A 110 4.36 -10.97 -10.98
N GLU A 111 3.57 -9.91 -10.93
CA GLU A 111 4.07 -8.55 -10.73
C GLU A 111 4.63 -8.33 -9.33
N PHE A 112 4.10 -9.02 -8.33
CA PHE A 112 4.69 -9.03 -7.00
C PHE A 112 6.09 -9.66 -7.03
N ASN A 113 6.26 -10.85 -7.62
CA ASN A 113 7.58 -11.48 -7.73
C ASN A 113 8.53 -10.63 -8.57
N GLU A 114 8.07 -10.12 -9.71
CA GLU A 114 8.85 -9.20 -10.57
C GLU A 114 9.29 -7.97 -9.77
N PHE A 115 8.40 -7.38 -8.98
CA PHE A 115 8.77 -6.30 -8.09
C PHE A 115 9.84 -6.76 -7.10
N MET A 116 9.61 -7.82 -6.32
CA MET A 116 10.51 -8.25 -5.25
C MET A 116 11.90 -8.66 -5.76
N GLU A 117 11.98 -9.27 -6.94
CA GLU A 117 13.22 -9.72 -7.58
C GLU A 117 13.96 -8.61 -8.33
N SER A 118 13.30 -7.48 -8.63
CA SER A 118 13.96 -6.40 -9.37
C SER A 118 15.14 -5.79 -8.59
N PRO A 119 16.13 -5.17 -9.26
CA PRO A 119 17.22 -4.47 -8.58
C PRO A 119 16.76 -3.12 -7.97
N ASP A 120 15.64 -2.57 -8.43
CA ASP A 120 15.05 -1.33 -7.90
C ASP A 120 14.60 -1.54 -6.45
N GLN A 121 15.02 -0.68 -5.52
CA GLN A 121 14.67 -0.82 -4.11
C GLN A 121 13.19 -0.50 -3.82
N GLY A 122 12.49 0.15 -4.77
CA GLY A 122 11.17 0.70 -4.55
C GLY A 122 11.20 1.92 -3.62
N ILE A 123 10.06 2.57 -3.47
CA ILE A 123 9.93 3.82 -2.72
C ILE A 123 9.34 3.59 -1.33
N SER A 124 8.45 2.59 -1.18
CA SER A 124 7.77 2.34 0.10
C SER A 124 8.65 1.60 1.11
N GLY A 125 9.77 1.04 0.66
CA GLY A 125 10.60 0.14 1.45
C GLY A 125 9.97 -1.25 1.66
N LEU A 126 9.08 -1.67 0.75
CA LEU A 126 8.39 -2.95 0.85
C LEU A 126 9.37 -4.13 0.86
N LYS A 127 10.39 -4.13 0.00
CA LYS A 127 11.35 -5.23 -0.15
C LYS A 127 12.09 -5.58 1.14
N GLN A 128 12.49 -4.56 1.89
CA GLN A 128 13.30 -4.70 3.09
C GLN A 128 12.46 -5.12 4.30
N ASN A 129 11.13 -4.99 4.21
CA ASN A 129 10.21 -5.12 5.33
C ASN A 129 9.05 -6.11 5.05
N CYS A 130 9.19 -6.92 4.01
CA CYS A 130 8.24 -7.94 3.61
C CYS A 130 8.97 -9.29 3.54
N LYS A 131 8.57 -10.23 4.38
CA LYS A 131 8.97 -11.64 4.28
C LYS A 131 7.87 -12.37 3.54
N TYR A 132 8.23 -13.20 2.58
CA TYR A 132 7.25 -13.92 1.78
C TYR A 132 7.76 -15.30 1.39
N THR A 133 6.82 -16.21 1.23
CA THR A 133 7.00 -17.55 0.67
C THR A 133 5.97 -17.77 -0.43
N GLY A 134 5.89 -18.98 -1.00
CA GLY A 134 4.82 -19.31 -1.94
C GLY A 134 3.41 -19.21 -1.34
N ASP A 135 3.29 -19.33 -0.01
CA ASP A 135 2.01 -19.47 0.69
C ASP A 135 1.75 -18.39 1.75
N SER A 136 2.73 -17.55 2.07
CA SER A 136 2.61 -16.51 3.10
C SER A 136 3.26 -15.19 2.71
N ILE A 137 2.69 -14.10 3.22
CA ILE A 137 3.25 -12.75 3.17
C ILE A 137 3.12 -12.14 4.57
N ASP A 138 4.26 -11.79 5.14
CA ASP A 138 4.38 -11.20 6.48
C ASP A 138 5.04 -9.82 6.38
N LEU A 139 4.35 -8.81 6.88
CA LEU A 139 4.82 -7.43 6.88
C LEU A 139 5.34 -7.06 8.27
N VAL A 140 6.43 -6.30 8.30
CA VAL A 140 6.91 -5.68 9.54
C VAL A 140 5.86 -4.66 10.05
N ASP A 141 5.85 -4.44 11.37
CA ASP A 141 5.03 -3.40 12.01
C ASP A 141 5.23 -2.02 11.33
N GLY A 142 4.14 -1.30 11.10
CA GLY A 142 4.15 0.03 10.47
C GLY A 142 4.21 0.06 8.93
N MET A 143 4.14 -1.10 8.27
CA MET A 143 4.12 -1.15 6.80
C MET A 143 2.88 -0.52 6.17
N ASN A 144 1.75 -0.50 6.88
CA ASN A 144 0.57 0.27 6.49
C ASN A 144 0.84 1.78 6.35
N TYR A 145 1.59 2.38 7.29
CA TYR A 145 1.96 3.80 7.22
C TYR A 145 2.93 4.06 6.06
N ARG A 146 3.86 3.13 5.80
CA ARG A 146 4.75 3.20 4.64
C ARG A 146 3.98 3.13 3.32
N PHE A 147 2.97 2.26 3.23
CA PHE A 147 2.08 2.22 2.07
C PHE A 147 1.29 3.54 1.92
N PHE A 148 0.77 4.09 3.02
CA PHE A 148 0.08 5.37 2.98
C PHE A 148 0.96 6.51 2.45
N ASN A 149 2.18 6.64 2.97
CA ASN A 149 3.13 7.66 2.49
C ASN A 149 3.50 7.43 1.02
N PHE A 150 3.69 6.18 0.62
CA PHE A 150 3.93 5.81 -0.78
C PHE A 150 2.78 6.27 -1.68
N VAL A 151 1.55 6.01 -1.29
CA VAL A 151 0.34 6.44 -2.02
C VAL A 151 0.23 7.95 -2.10
N GLN A 152 0.47 8.67 -1.00
CA GLN A 152 0.51 10.14 -1.00
C GLN A 152 1.54 10.68 -1.98
N ASN A 153 2.74 10.09 -2.00
CA ASN A 153 3.80 10.45 -2.95
C ASN A 153 3.38 10.16 -4.40
N LEU A 154 2.79 8.99 -4.69
CA LEU A 154 2.30 8.65 -6.03
C LEU A 154 1.28 9.66 -6.54
N ILE A 155 0.34 10.07 -5.70
CA ILE A 155 -0.71 11.03 -6.07
C ILE A 155 -0.11 12.42 -6.30
N GLN A 156 0.86 12.84 -5.47
CA GLN A 156 1.58 14.08 -5.69
C GLN A 156 2.33 14.07 -7.03
N THR A 157 2.98 12.96 -7.38
CA THR A 157 3.62 12.78 -8.69
C THR A 157 2.58 12.82 -9.82
N ALA A 158 1.48 12.09 -9.68
CA ALA A 158 0.41 12.05 -10.69
C ALA A 158 -0.18 13.44 -10.96
N ILE A 159 -0.44 14.23 -9.92
CA ILE A 159 -0.91 15.63 -10.05
C ILE A 159 0.13 16.46 -10.81
N GLY A 160 1.41 16.36 -10.43
CA GLY A 160 2.48 17.10 -11.08
C GLY A 160 2.59 16.77 -12.57
N HIS A 161 2.51 15.49 -12.93
CA HIS A 161 2.54 15.07 -14.33
C HIS A 161 1.27 15.46 -15.10
N CYS A 162 0.09 15.28 -14.50
CA CYS A 162 -1.19 15.62 -15.12
C CYS A 162 -1.35 17.14 -15.36
N ALA A 163 -0.83 17.96 -14.45
CA ALA A 163 -0.87 19.42 -14.58
C ALA A 163 0.11 19.97 -15.62
N ASN A 164 1.29 19.33 -15.78
CA ASN A 164 2.37 19.85 -16.63
C ASN A 164 2.47 19.18 -18.01
N ASN A 165 1.92 17.99 -18.19
CA ASN A 165 2.03 17.24 -19.44
C ASN A 165 0.68 17.09 -20.15
N ASN A 166 0.69 17.28 -21.46
CA ASN A 166 -0.50 17.10 -22.31
C ASN A 166 -0.85 15.63 -22.55
N LYS A 167 0.07 14.70 -22.23
CA LYS A 167 -0.07 13.25 -22.36
C LYS A 167 0.77 12.56 -21.27
N PRO A 168 0.37 11.37 -20.79
CA PRO A 168 1.21 10.56 -19.92
C PRO A 168 2.52 10.20 -20.64
N SER A 169 3.68 10.40 -20.00
CA SER A 169 4.94 9.82 -20.45
C SER A 169 5.40 8.76 -19.45
N ASP A 170 5.98 7.68 -19.97
CA ASP A 170 6.45 6.54 -19.18
C ASP A 170 7.88 6.75 -18.65
N ASP A 171 8.38 8.00 -18.69
CA ASP A 171 9.76 8.38 -18.39
C ASP A 171 10.05 8.50 -16.88
#